data_AF-A0A1S2PJT8-F1
#
_entry.id   AF-A0A1S2PJT8-F1
#
_cell.length_a   1.000
_cell.length_b   1.000
_cell.length_c   1.000
_cell.angle_alpha   90.00
_cell.angle_beta   90.00
_cell.angle_gamma   90.00
#
_symmetry.space_group_name_H-M   'P 1'
#
loop_
_entity.id
_entity.type
_entity.pdbx_description
1 polymer ?
#
loop_
_entity_poly.entity_id
_entity_poly.type
_entity_poly.pdbx_seq_one_letter_code
_entity_poly.pdbx_strand_id
1 'polypeptide(L)'
;MVIDVMACPAPFHVAGRGSDGPYDARTARLERWTAGLRLGRVRQRVLDDRPQEFPRANEALVARRHRYGCTAAAAGMTAAYLTPDGGTPPDDAFSDALVQHGLLRGTTQVHRLPRGAAAGEAVFVPRDPDDPRAAEDDGYALAHVHDPDQGPADPVILAAQDVTGEPVARIHLPGRVPLGFHGSWIPHA
;
A
#
# COMPACT_ATOMS: atom_id res chain seq x y z
N MET A 1 -4.61 -20.45 -10.46
CA MET A 1 -4.00 -19.11 -10.34
C MET A 1 -4.43 -18.51 -9.01
N VAL A 2 -3.53 -17.80 -8.33
CA VAL A 2 -3.82 -17.06 -7.09
C VAL A 2 -3.51 -15.59 -7.34
N ILE A 3 -4.42 -14.70 -6.96
CA ILE A 3 -4.27 -13.25 -7.04
C ILE A 3 -4.62 -12.69 -5.67
N ASP A 4 -3.76 -11.83 -5.13
CA ASP A 4 -4.07 -11.00 -3.97
C ASP A 4 -4.36 -9.58 -4.50
N VAL A 5 -5.50 -9.01 -4.10
CA VAL A 5 -6.04 -7.80 -4.73
C VAL A 5 -6.79 -6.92 -3.73
N MET A 6 -6.73 -5.61 -3.93
CA MET A 6 -7.61 -4.65 -3.28
C MET A 6 -8.98 -4.69 -3.94
N ALA A 7 -9.96 -5.28 -3.24
CA ALA A 7 -11.31 -5.45 -3.75
C ALA A 7 -12.25 -4.39 -3.16
N CYS A 8 -12.88 -3.62 -4.04
CA CYS A 8 -14.03 -2.80 -3.70
C CYS A 8 -15.31 -3.63 -3.82
N PRO A 9 -16.32 -3.41 -2.95
CA PRO A 9 -17.59 -4.13 -3.02
C PRO A 9 -18.44 -3.79 -4.25
N ALA A 10 -18.19 -2.64 -4.89
CA ALA A 10 -18.79 -2.23 -6.15
C ALA A 10 -17.79 -1.35 -6.93
N PRO A 11 -18.03 -1.10 -8.23
CA PRO A 11 -17.34 -0.05 -8.96
C PRO A 11 -17.51 1.32 -8.26
N PHE A 12 -16.52 2.19 -8.37
CA PHE A 12 -16.58 3.56 -7.85
C PHE A 12 -16.47 4.58 -8.99
N HIS A 13 -17.03 5.77 -8.79
CA HIS A 13 -16.87 6.88 -9.72
C HIS A 13 -15.45 7.44 -9.62
N VAL A 14 -14.79 7.64 -10.76
CA VAL A 14 -13.48 8.30 -10.82
C VAL A 14 -13.70 9.68 -11.43
N ALA A 15 -13.43 10.75 -10.67
CA ALA A 15 -13.51 12.14 -11.15
C ALA A 15 -14.77 12.48 -12.00
N GLY A 16 -15.94 11.99 -11.61
CA GLY A 16 -17.20 12.22 -12.34
C GLY A 16 -17.41 11.38 -13.60
N ARG A 17 -16.46 10.49 -13.96
CA ARG A 17 -16.63 9.46 -14.99
C ARG A 17 -17.11 8.17 -14.32
N GLY A 18 -18.40 7.87 -14.50
CA GLY A 18 -19.02 6.65 -13.99
C GLY A 18 -18.93 5.46 -14.94
N SER A 19 -19.39 4.31 -14.46
CA SER A 19 -19.57 3.08 -15.25
C SER A 19 -21.04 2.80 -15.61
N ASP A 20 -21.92 3.81 -15.53
CA ASP A 20 -23.38 3.70 -15.66
C ASP A 20 -24.06 2.66 -14.73
N GLY A 21 -23.31 2.08 -13.80
CA GLY A 21 -23.74 1.08 -12.82
C GLY A 21 -23.80 1.62 -11.38
N PRO A 22 -24.37 0.82 -10.44
CA PRO A 22 -24.42 1.20 -9.03
C PRO A 22 -23.01 1.43 -8.46
N TYR A 23 -22.82 2.58 -7.81
CA TYR A 23 -21.57 2.97 -7.19
C TYR A 23 -21.62 2.80 -5.67
N ASP A 24 -20.43 2.71 -5.06
CA ASP A 24 -20.30 2.59 -3.61
C ASP A 24 -19.10 3.40 -3.12
N ALA A 25 -19.25 4.03 -1.95
CA ALA A 25 -18.18 4.76 -1.26
C ALA A 25 -17.47 3.90 -0.21
N ARG A 26 -17.81 2.61 -0.10
CA ARG A 26 -17.10 1.66 0.77
C ARG A 26 -15.66 1.46 0.28
N THR A 27 -14.77 1.34 1.26
CA THR A 27 -13.32 1.27 1.06
C THR A 27 -12.86 -0.11 0.56
N ALA A 28 -11.73 -0.13 -0.14
CA ALA A 28 -11.08 -1.36 -0.55
C ALA A 28 -10.57 -2.17 0.65
N ARG A 29 -10.55 -3.49 0.48
CA ARG A 29 -10.01 -4.47 1.43
C ARG A 29 -9.13 -5.49 0.72
N LEU A 30 -8.24 -6.16 1.45
CA LEU A 30 -7.35 -7.17 0.87
C LEU A 30 -8.07 -8.51 0.73
N GLU A 31 -8.17 -9.01 -0.50
CA GLU A 31 -8.72 -10.33 -0.81
C GLU A 31 -7.73 -11.23 -1.55
N ARG A 32 -7.90 -12.54 -1.37
CA ARG A 32 -7.25 -13.59 -2.16
C ARG A 32 -8.27 -14.28 -3.05
N TRP A 33 -8.01 -14.25 -4.35
CA TRP A 33 -8.79 -14.92 -5.37
C TRP A 33 -8.03 -16.15 -5.87
N THR A 34 -8.66 -17.32 -5.79
CA THR A 34 -8.12 -18.59 -6.28
C THR A 34 -8.94 -19.04 -7.49
N ALA A 35 -8.39 -18.87 -8.68
CA ALA A 35 -9.02 -19.27 -9.94
C ALA A 35 -8.58 -20.69 -10.34
N GLY A 36 -9.53 -21.61 -10.38
CA GLY A 36 -9.41 -22.95 -10.94
C GLY A 36 -9.79 -22.95 -12.42
N LEU A 37 -8.81 -22.67 -13.30
CA LEU A 37 -9.04 -22.44 -14.72
C LEU A 37 -9.75 -23.61 -15.42
N ARG A 38 -9.39 -24.84 -15.07
CA ARG A 38 -10.01 -26.05 -15.63
C ARG A 38 -11.48 -26.26 -15.21
N LEU A 39 -11.87 -25.68 -14.08
CA LEU A 39 -13.22 -25.78 -13.51
C LEU A 39 -14.07 -24.55 -13.81
N GLY A 40 -13.48 -23.47 -14.35
CA GLY A 40 -14.18 -22.20 -14.56
C GLY A 40 -14.68 -21.55 -13.28
N ARG A 41 -14.01 -21.78 -12.13
CA ARG A 41 -14.44 -21.26 -10.82
C ARG A 41 -13.38 -20.37 -10.19
N VAL A 42 -13.84 -19.31 -9.53
CA VAL A 42 -13.02 -18.44 -8.69
C VAL A 42 -13.54 -18.52 -7.26
N ARG A 43 -12.65 -18.79 -6.31
CA ARG A 43 -12.94 -18.68 -4.88
C ARG A 43 -12.33 -17.40 -4.34
N GLN A 44 -13.11 -16.59 -3.65
CA GLN A 44 -12.66 -15.37 -3.00
C GLN A 44 -12.55 -15.60 -1.48
N ARG A 45 -11.56 -14.96 -0.85
CA ARG A 45 -11.37 -14.96 0.59
C ARG A 45 -10.87 -13.59 1.02
N VAL A 46 -11.52 -12.96 1.98
CA VAL A 46 -10.97 -11.77 2.65
C VAL A 46 -9.76 -12.20 3.49
N LEU A 47 -8.61 -11.56 3.23
CA LEU A 47 -7.40 -11.73 4.04
C LEU A 47 -7.37 -10.70 5.17
N ASP A 48 -7.81 -9.48 4.88
CA ASP A 48 -7.86 -8.38 5.83
C ASP A 48 -8.97 -7.41 5.41
N ASP A 49 -9.87 -7.09 6.35
CA ASP A 49 -11.08 -6.30 6.10
C ASP A 49 -10.92 -4.81 6.42
N ARG A 50 -9.76 -4.38 6.91
CA ARG A 50 -9.49 -2.96 7.16
C ARG A 50 -9.44 -2.18 5.84
N PRO A 51 -9.90 -0.92 5.83
CA PRO A 51 -9.73 0.00 4.69
C PRO A 51 -8.26 0.16 4.32
N GLN A 52 -7.87 -0.31 3.13
CA GLN A 52 -6.48 -0.25 2.69
C GLN A 52 -6.35 -0.27 1.17
N GLU A 53 -5.23 0.24 0.67
CA GLU A 53 -4.87 0.30 -0.75
C GLU A 53 -3.34 0.25 -0.90
N PHE A 54 -2.85 0.55 -2.09
CA PHE A 54 -1.46 0.59 -2.49
C PHE A 54 -0.72 -0.71 -2.18
N PRO A 55 -1.22 -1.87 -2.68
CA PRO A 55 -0.57 -3.16 -2.43
C PRO A 55 0.79 -3.22 -3.10
N ARG A 56 1.82 -3.48 -2.29
CA ARG A 56 3.19 -3.71 -2.74
C ARG A 56 3.72 -5.01 -2.17
N ALA A 57 4.57 -5.67 -2.95
CA ALA A 57 5.31 -6.85 -2.56
C ALA A 57 6.77 -6.64 -2.96
N ASN A 58 7.64 -7.58 -2.57
CA ASN A 58 8.99 -7.62 -3.09
C ASN A 58 8.94 -7.76 -4.63
N GLU A 59 9.48 -6.78 -5.36
CA GLU A 59 9.37 -6.70 -6.82
C GLU A 59 10.03 -7.90 -7.53
N ALA A 60 11.05 -8.52 -6.92
CA ALA A 60 11.68 -9.73 -7.43
C ALA A 60 10.73 -10.96 -7.45
N LEU A 61 9.60 -10.86 -6.73
CA LEU A 61 8.59 -11.92 -6.60
C LEU A 61 7.26 -11.58 -7.29
N VAL A 62 7.19 -10.49 -8.06
CA VAL A 62 5.99 -10.18 -8.86
C VAL A 62 5.64 -11.36 -9.77
N ALA A 63 4.35 -11.70 -9.81
CA ALA A 63 3.82 -12.88 -10.49
C ALA A 63 4.36 -14.24 -9.98
N ARG A 64 5.08 -14.26 -8.85
CA ARG A 64 5.52 -15.49 -8.17
C ARG A 64 4.88 -15.62 -6.79
N ARG A 65 5.08 -16.79 -6.18
CA ARG A 65 4.63 -17.03 -4.81
C ARG A 65 5.45 -16.16 -3.87
N HIS A 66 4.75 -15.31 -3.12
CA HIS A 66 5.28 -14.43 -2.09
C HIS A 66 4.58 -14.73 -0.76
N ARG A 67 5.21 -14.38 0.34
CA ARG A 67 4.78 -14.57 1.72
C ARG A 67 4.40 -13.26 2.39
N TYR A 68 4.86 -12.13 1.85
CA TYR A 68 4.66 -10.80 2.43
C TYR A 68 4.07 -9.81 1.43
N GLY A 69 3.28 -8.89 1.95
CA GLY A 69 2.82 -7.71 1.22
C GLY A 69 2.75 -6.51 2.16
N CYS A 70 2.80 -5.30 1.60
CA CYS A 70 2.62 -4.04 2.29
C CYS A 70 1.45 -3.27 1.66
N THR A 71 0.68 -2.56 2.47
CA THR A 71 -0.41 -1.67 2.05
C THR A 71 -0.36 -0.39 2.88
N ALA A 72 -1.07 0.64 2.42
CA ALA A 72 -1.37 1.81 3.24
C ALA A 72 -2.83 1.76 3.70
N ALA A 73 -3.10 2.22 4.92
CA ALA A 73 -4.47 2.47 5.35
C ALA A 73 -5.12 3.53 4.43
N ALA A 74 -6.38 3.31 4.09
CA ALA A 74 -7.01 4.01 2.97
C ALA A 74 -8.49 4.33 3.24
N ALA A 75 -8.81 4.74 4.47
CA ALA A 75 -10.20 4.98 4.88
C ALA A 75 -10.84 6.16 4.11
N GLY A 76 -10.05 7.16 3.74
CA GLY A 76 -10.49 8.35 2.98
C GLY A 76 -10.33 8.23 1.45
N MET A 77 -9.88 7.09 0.93
CA MET A 77 -9.37 6.99 -0.45
C MET A 77 -10.37 7.37 -1.54
N THR A 78 -11.67 7.23 -1.27
CA THR A 78 -12.72 7.70 -2.19
C THR A 78 -12.54 9.18 -2.55
N ALA A 79 -12.09 10.03 -1.61
CA ALA A 79 -11.81 11.44 -1.88
C ALA A 79 -10.65 11.63 -2.88
N ALA A 80 -9.62 10.78 -2.81
CA ALA A 80 -8.53 10.80 -3.78
C ALA A 80 -9.02 10.40 -5.18
N TYR A 81 -9.87 9.38 -5.31
CA TYR A 81 -10.42 8.96 -6.60
C TYR A 81 -11.41 9.96 -7.23
N LEU A 82 -12.01 10.82 -6.42
CA LEU A 82 -12.90 11.89 -6.89
C LEU A 82 -12.17 13.20 -7.20
N THR A 83 -10.87 13.26 -6.91
CA THR A 83 -10.05 14.43 -7.26
C THR A 83 -10.01 14.58 -8.78
N PRO A 84 -10.32 15.76 -9.35
CA PRO A 84 -10.28 15.98 -10.80
C PRO A 84 -8.91 15.68 -11.42
N ASP A 85 -8.91 15.27 -12.68
CA ASP A 85 -7.68 14.99 -13.42
C ASP A 85 -6.68 16.16 -13.33
N GLY A 86 -5.43 15.85 -12.93
CA GLY A 86 -4.38 16.85 -12.70
C GLY A 86 -4.46 17.60 -11.36
N GLY A 87 -5.47 17.32 -10.54
CA GLY A 87 -5.57 17.81 -9.16
C GLY A 87 -4.68 17.03 -8.19
N THR A 88 -4.32 17.68 -7.08
CA THR A 88 -3.64 17.04 -5.95
C THR A 88 -4.69 16.58 -4.94
N PRO A 89 -4.79 15.28 -4.61
CA PRO A 89 -5.67 14.82 -3.56
C PRO A 89 -5.35 15.49 -2.21
N PRO A 90 -6.36 15.76 -1.37
CA PRO A 90 -6.10 16.26 -0.02
C PRO A 90 -5.48 15.16 0.84
N ASP A 91 -4.67 15.54 1.85
CA ASP A 91 -3.97 14.57 2.69
C ASP A 91 -4.92 13.69 3.51
N ASP A 92 -6.11 14.18 3.86
CA ASP A 92 -7.14 13.41 4.56
C ASP A 92 -7.81 12.33 3.69
N ALA A 93 -7.52 12.30 2.39
CA ALA A 93 -7.85 11.17 1.52
C ALA A 93 -6.95 9.95 1.80
N PHE A 94 -5.78 10.17 2.39
CA PHE A 94 -4.86 9.13 2.85
C PHE A 94 -5.05 8.89 4.35
N SER A 95 -4.38 7.89 4.93
CA SER A 95 -4.53 7.57 6.35
C SER A 95 -3.19 7.37 7.05
N ASP A 96 -3.23 7.32 8.38
CA ASP A 96 -2.10 7.42 9.29
C ASP A 96 -1.39 6.09 9.54
N ALA A 97 -1.39 5.14 8.59
CA ALA A 97 -0.77 3.85 8.83
C ALA A 97 -0.26 3.12 7.58
N LEU A 98 0.87 2.44 7.76
CA LEU A 98 1.36 1.39 6.87
C LEU A 98 1.06 0.03 7.48
N VAL A 99 0.77 -0.95 6.63
CA VAL A 99 0.32 -2.26 7.05
C VAL A 99 1.13 -3.31 6.32
N GLN A 100 1.81 -4.18 7.08
CA GLN A 100 2.47 -5.35 6.54
C GLN A 100 1.63 -6.60 6.78
N HIS A 101 1.51 -7.43 5.76
CA HIS A 101 0.76 -8.68 5.76
C HIS A 101 1.70 -9.86 5.62
N GLY A 102 1.68 -10.78 6.59
CA GLY A 102 2.26 -12.10 6.48
C GLY A 102 1.25 -13.07 5.86
N LEU A 103 1.17 -13.10 4.53
CA LEU A 103 0.15 -13.79 3.73
C LEU A 103 0.16 -15.33 3.85
N LEU A 104 1.28 -15.90 4.29
CA LEU A 104 1.36 -17.34 4.58
C LEU A 104 0.81 -17.66 5.98
N ARG A 105 1.10 -16.81 6.96
CA ARG A 105 0.73 -17.03 8.37
C ARG A 105 -0.62 -16.40 8.74
N GLY A 106 -1.15 -15.53 7.89
CA GLY A 106 -2.36 -14.75 8.17
C GLY A 106 -2.13 -13.71 9.27
N THR A 107 -0.91 -13.15 9.35
CA THR A 107 -0.54 -12.16 10.36
C THR A 107 -0.51 -10.77 9.76
N THR A 108 -0.72 -9.77 10.61
CA THR A 108 -0.70 -8.37 10.23
C THR A 108 0.12 -7.58 11.25
N GLN A 109 0.98 -6.69 10.78
CA GLN A 109 1.68 -5.70 11.58
C GLN A 109 1.37 -4.30 11.04
N VAL A 110 1.30 -3.30 11.93
CA VAL A 110 0.86 -1.95 11.58
C VAL A 110 1.82 -0.93 12.15
N HIS A 111 2.40 -0.12 11.28
CA HIS A 111 3.11 1.09 11.66
C HIS A 111 2.10 2.23 11.69
N ARG A 112 1.82 2.79 12.87
CA ARG A 112 0.93 3.96 13.01
C ARG A 112 1.75 5.23 13.10
N LEU A 113 1.42 6.18 12.25
CA LEU A 113 1.94 7.54 12.30
C LEU A 113 1.19 8.36 13.36
N PRO A 114 1.71 9.53 13.76
CA PRO A 114 0.99 10.46 14.61
C PRO A 114 -0.39 10.82 14.05
N ARG A 115 -1.33 11.15 14.93
CA ARG A 115 -2.69 11.56 14.55
C ARG A 115 -2.62 12.77 13.62
N GLY A 116 -3.31 12.70 12.48
CA GLY A 116 -3.34 13.79 11.50
C GLY A 116 -2.22 13.72 10.47
N ALA A 117 -1.25 12.82 10.65
CA ALA A 117 -0.32 12.46 9.59
C ALA A 117 -0.99 11.52 8.58
N ALA A 118 -0.41 11.45 7.39
CA ALA A 118 -0.88 10.64 6.28
C ALA A 118 0.29 9.89 5.64
N ALA A 119 0.06 8.64 5.23
CA ALA A 119 1.01 7.82 4.48
C ALA A 119 0.49 7.55 3.06
N GLY A 120 1.38 7.68 2.09
CA GLY A 120 1.16 7.19 0.72
C GLY A 120 1.59 5.73 0.56
N GLU A 121 1.75 5.31 -0.69
CA GLU A 121 2.29 4.01 -1.06
C GLU A 121 3.69 3.76 -0.47
N ALA A 122 3.89 2.55 0.05
CA ALA A 122 5.20 2.08 0.51
C ALA A 122 5.84 1.14 -0.51
N VAL A 123 7.06 1.46 -0.96
CA VAL A 123 7.85 0.58 -1.83
C VAL A 123 8.78 -0.30 -0.99
N PHE A 124 8.95 -1.56 -1.37
CA PHE A 124 9.93 -2.45 -0.74
C PHE A 124 11.29 -2.32 -1.44
N VAL A 125 12.35 -2.18 -0.65
CA VAL A 125 13.74 -2.11 -1.12
C VAL A 125 14.53 -3.23 -0.42
N PRO A 126 15.04 -4.24 -1.14
CA PRO A 126 15.84 -5.30 -0.54
C PRO A 126 17.13 -4.72 0.05
N ARG A 127 17.59 -5.30 1.17
CA ARG A 127 18.88 -4.92 1.78
C ARG A 127 20.05 -5.18 0.83
N ASP A 128 20.06 -6.36 0.24
CA ASP A 128 21.00 -6.81 -0.77
C ASP A 128 20.21 -7.52 -1.88
N PRO A 129 20.03 -6.90 -3.05
CA PRO A 129 19.26 -7.50 -4.15
C PRO A 129 19.96 -8.71 -4.78
N ASP A 130 21.27 -8.86 -4.59
CA ASP A 130 22.08 -9.91 -5.21
C ASP A 130 22.26 -11.14 -4.31
N ASP A 131 21.83 -11.09 -3.04
CA ASP A 131 21.89 -12.24 -2.14
C ASP A 131 20.71 -13.21 -2.35
N PRO A 132 20.92 -14.40 -2.95
CA PRO A 132 19.85 -15.37 -3.15
C PRO A 132 19.40 -16.06 -1.86
N ARG A 133 20.09 -15.82 -0.73
CA ARG A 133 19.78 -16.38 0.59
C ARG A 133 19.01 -15.40 1.46
N ALA A 134 18.87 -14.14 1.04
CA ALA A 134 18.12 -13.13 1.76
C ALA A 134 16.67 -13.61 1.99
N ALA A 135 16.14 -13.30 3.17
CA ALA A 135 14.72 -13.52 3.43
C ALA A 135 13.89 -12.59 2.54
N GLU A 136 12.67 -13.00 2.21
CA GLU A 136 11.78 -12.22 1.34
C GLU A 136 11.51 -10.79 1.86
N ASP A 137 11.48 -10.63 3.18
CA ASP A 137 11.27 -9.39 3.92
C ASP A 137 12.59 -8.74 4.40
N ASP A 138 13.76 -9.23 3.98
CA ASP A 138 15.05 -8.63 4.35
C ASP A 138 15.32 -7.36 3.54
N GLY A 139 14.94 -6.24 4.13
CA GLY A 139 15.06 -4.93 3.49
C GLY A 139 14.27 -3.88 4.23
N TYR A 140 13.77 -2.93 3.46
CA TYR A 140 13.17 -1.71 3.96
C TYR A 140 11.83 -1.44 3.27
N ALA A 141 10.88 -0.88 4.01
CA ALA A 141 9.71 -0.23 3.43
C ALA A 141 9.95 1.29 3.43
N LEU A 142 9.91 1.90 2.25
CA LEU A 142 10.08 3.33 2.05
C LEU A 142 8.74 3.92 1.63
N ALA A 143 8.24 4.91 2.36
CA ALA A 143 6.95 5.52 2.08
C ALA A 143 7.03 7.04 2.23
N HIS A 144 6.30 7.76 1.38
CA HIS A 144 6.07 9.18 1.60
C HIS A 144 5.05 9.37 2.71
N VAL A 145 5.34 10.29 3.62
CA VAL A 145 4.43 10.66 4.70
C VAL A 145 4.26 12.16 4.70
N HIS A 146 3.13 12.64 5.21
CA HIS A 146 2.96 14.04 5.56
C HIS A 146 2.54 14.12 7.02
N ASP A 147 3.29 14.86 7.84
CA ASP A 147 2.97 15.15 9.24
C ASP A 147 2.89 16.67 9.42
N PRO A 148 1.68 17.25 9.59
CA PRO A 148 1.52 18.70 9.65
C PRO A 148 2.21 19.34 10.87
N ASP A 149 2.46 18.57 11.94
CA ASP A 149 3.07 19.07 13.16
C ASP A 149 4.61 19.04 13.12
N GLN A 150 5.21 18.27 12.21
CA GLN A 150 6.68 18.11 12.10
C GLN A 150 7.31 18.81 10.88
N GLY A 151 6.52 19.58 10.11
CA GLY A 151 7.00 20.29 8.91
C GLY A 151 7.11 19.35 7.69
N PRO A 152 7.80 19.77 6.61
CA PRO A 152 7.97 18.92 5.41
C PRO A 152 8.90 17.72 5.74
N ALA A 153 8.33 16.65 6.27
CA ALA A 153 8.92 15.32 6.26
C ALA A 153 8.30 14.59 5.07
N ASP A 154 9.11 13.91 4.26
CA ASP A 154 8.63 13.49 2.94
C ASP A 154 8.95 12.03 2.60
N PRO A 155 9.95 11.37 3.20
CA PRO A 155 9.94 9.90 3.28
C PRO A 155 10.36 9.34 4.66
N VAL A 156 9.70 8.26 5.07
CA VAL A 156 10.13 7.38 6.18
C VAL A 156 10.69 6.07 5.64
N ILE A 157 11.67 5.53 6.35
CA ILE A 157 12.26 4.22 6.06
C ILE A 157 12.06 3.33 7.29
N LEU A 158 11.35 2.22 7.10
CA LEU A 158 11.09 1.21 8.12
C LEU A 158 11.90 -0.05 7.81
N ALA A 159 12.39 -0.73 8.83
CA ALA A 159 12.91 -2.08 8.66
C ALA A 159 11.73 -3.02 8.34
N ALA A 160 11.76 -3.73 7.21
CA ALA A 160 10.64 -4.58 6.82
C ALA A 160 10.45 -5.79 7.76
N GLN A 161 11.48 -6.20 8.51
CA GLN A 161 11.37 -7.26 9.52
C GLN A 161 10.87 -6.76 10.89
N ASP A 162 10.80 -5.44 11.09
CA ASP A 162 10.23 -4.80 12.29
C ASP A 162 9.50 -3.51 11.90
N VAL A 163 8.40 -3.67 11.16
CA VAL A 163 7.62 -2.51 10.68
C VAL A 163 6.97 -1.73 11.83
N THR A 164 6.77 -2.38 12.99
CA THR A 164 6.17 -1.75 14.18
C THR A 164 7.15 -0.88 14.97
N GLY A 165 8.45 -1.03 14.71
CA GLY A 165 9.50 -0.26 15.36
C GLY A 165 9.57 1.20 14.89
N GLU A 166 10.51 1.93 15.50
CA GLU A 166 10.85 3.28 15.06
C GLU A 166 11.43 3.27 13.63
N PRO A 167 11.17 4.31 12.82
CA PRO A 167 11.83 4.44 11.52
C PRO A 167 13.35 4.41 11.66
N VAL A 168 14.00 3.58 10.83
CA VAL A 168 15.47 3.53 10.76
C VAL A 168 16.03 4.83 10.19
N ALA A 169 15.22 5.55 9.41
CA ALA A 169 15.52 6.91 8.97
C ALA A 169 14.23 7.68 8.65
N ARG A 170 14.30 9.01 8.79
CA ARG A 170 13.33 9.97 8.23
C ARG A 170 14.13 11.00 7.46
N ILE A 171 13.74 11.28 6.21
CA ILE A 171 14.46 12.24 5.36
C ILE A 171 13.66 13.54 5.34
N HIS A 172 14.30 14.62 5.79
CA HIS A 172 13.71 15.96 5.78
C HIS A 172 14.01 16.64 4.44
N LEU A 173 12.97 17.06 3.72
CA LEU A 173 13.13 17.82 2.48
C LEU A 173 12.86 19.31 2.73
N PRO A 174 13.38 20.20 1.87
CA PRO A 174 13.19 21.64 2.03
C PRO A 174 11.75 22.12 1.76
N GLY A 175 10.86 21.25 1.29
CA GLY A 175 9.48 21.57 1.00
C GLY A 175 8.63 20.33 0.79
N ARG A 176 7.32 20.48 0.97
CA ARG A 176 6.34 19.39 0.94
C ARG A 176 6.25 18.74 -0.45
N VAL A 177 6.30 17.42 -0.47
CA VAL A 177 5.90 16.56 -1.59
C VAL A 177 4.47 16.11 -1.33
N PRO A 178 3.49 16.50 -2.18
CA PRO A 178 2.13 16.02 -2.01
C PRO A 178 2.06 14.49 -2.13
N LEU A 179 1.22 13.86 -1.30
CA LEU A 179 0.96 12.44 -1.42
C LEU A 179 0.32 12.15 -2.79
N GLY A 180 1.07 11.41 -3.61
CA GLY A 180 0.65 10.96 -4.92
C GLY A 180 0.15 9.51 -4.88
N PHE A 181 0.00 8.92 -6.06
CA PHE A 181 -0.46 7.54 -6.19
C PHE A 181 0.71 6.54 -6.15
N HIS A 182 1.45 6.42 -7.24
CA HIS A 182 2.42 5.34 -7.41
C HIS A 182 3.86 5.82 -7.59
N GLY A 183 4.81 5.00 -7.12
CA GLY A 183 6.24 5.15 -7.33
C GLY A 183 6.96 3.81 -7.47
N SER A 184 8.21 3.84 -7.92
CA SER A 184 9.06 2.65 -8.06
C SER A 184 10.44 2.89 -7.50
N TRP A 185 11.05 1.85 -6.96
CA TRP A 185 12.48 1.85 -6.63
C TRP A 185 13.28 1.39 -7.85
N ILE A 186 14.28 2.16 -8.25
CA ILE A 186 15.19 1.79 -9.33
C ILE A 186 16.57 1.57 -8.69
N PRO A 187 17.10 0.33 -8.64
CA PRO A 187 18.44 0.09 -8.12
C PRO A 187 19.48 0.77 -9.01
N HIS A 188 20.60 1.17 -8.41
CA HIS A 188 21.76 1.62 -9.18
C HIS A 188 22.32 0.45 -10.00
N ALA A 189 22.82 0.76 -11.21
CA ALA A 189 23.42 -0.21 -12.11
C ALA A 189 24.83 -0.65 -11.69
#